data_AF-A0A845A6B2-F1
#
_entry.id   AF-A0A845A6B2-F1
#
_cell.length_a   1.000
_cell.length_b   1.000
_cell.length_c   1.000
_cell.angle_alpha   90.00
_cell.angle_beta   90.00
_cell.angle_gamma   90.00
#
_symmetry.space_group_name_H-M   'P 1'
#
loop_
_entity.id
_entity.type
_entity.pdbx_description
1 polymer ?
#
loop_
_entity_poly.entity_id
_entity_poly.type
_entity_poly.pdbx_seq_one_letter_code
_entity_poly.pdbx_strand_id
1 'polypeptide(L)'
;MAIRFSASGHAVIYSPHRMIMRSVKNPACNDNDSTGNIDAILQAALRLFSEQGISAASHARHHLEDAFFAGDEEGFRWWSAVCRTLDRQINTLCSSESKKVPKPAEI
;
A
#
# COMPACT_ATOMS: atom_id res chain seq x y z
N MET A 1 -10.95 -22.73 -28.60
CA MET A 1 -11.50 -21.37 -28.64
C MET A 1 -10.33 -20.40 -28.47
N ALA A 2 -10.04 -19.54 -29.44
CA ALA A 2 -8.87 -18.66 -29.41
C ALA A 2 -9.32 -17.22 -29.10
N ILE A 3 -8.77 -16.64 -28.03
CA ILE A 3 -9.01 -15.24 -27.67
C ILE A 3 -8.11 -14.36 -28.55
N ARG A 4 -8.72 -13.40 -29.24
CA ARG A 4 -8.05 -12.49 -30.17
C ARG A 4 -7.85 -11.16 -29.47
N PHE A 5 -6.60 -10.71 -29.35
CA PHE A 5 -6.30 -9.34 -28.91
C PHE A 5 -6.15 -8.45 -30.15
N SER A 6 -6.97 -7.40 -30.26
CA SER A 6 -6.68 -6.27 -31.15
C SER A 6 -5.74 -5.33 -30.42
N ALA A 7 -4.55 -5.09 -30.97
CA ALA A 7 -3.69 -4.02 -30.50
C ALA A 7 -4.37 -2.68 -30.80
N SER A 8 -4.63 -1.86 -29.77
CA SER A 8 -5.11 -0.50 -29.95
C SER A 8 -3.94 0.34 -30.47
N GLY A 9 -4.01 0.72 -31.75
CA GLY A 9 -3.05 1.61 -32.37
C GLY A 9 -3.19 3.03 -31.80
N HIS A 10 -2.36 3.37 -30.83
CA HIS A 10 -2.07 4.77 -30.53
C HIS A 10 -0.57 5.00 -30.45
N ALA A 11 0.05 5.07 -31.63
CA ALA A 11 1.37 5.65 -31.78
C ALA A 11 1.24 7.16 -31.59
N VAL A 12 1.34 7.64 -30.36
CA VAL A 12 1.54 9.06 -30.11
C VAL A 12 3.02 9.35 -30.29
N ILE A 13 3.37 9.85 -31.48
CA ILE A 13 4.70 10.39 -31.77
C ILE A 13 4.82 11.71 -30.99
N TYR A 14 5.43 11.68 -29.81
CA TYR A 14 5.88 12.90 -29.15
C TYR A 14 7.26 13.29 -29.70
N SER A 15 7.33 14.50 -30.26
CA SER A 15 8.57 15.14 -30.71
C SER A 15 9.57 15.24 -29.54
N PRO A 16 10.83 14.79 -29.69
CA PRO A 16 11.77 14.69 -28.57
C PRO A 16 12.51 16.02 -28.34
N HIS A 17 11.79 17.08 -27.99
CA HIS A 17 12.40 18.28 -27.40
C HIS A 17 12.24 18.25 -25.87
N ARG A 18 13.10 17.41 -25.26
CA ARG A 18 13.62 17.48 -23.89
C ARG A 18 12.70 18.12 -22.83
N MET A 19 11.72 17.34 -22.37
CA MET A 19 11.29 17.46 -20.98
C MET A 19 12.23 16.59 -20.14
N ILE A 20 13.06 17.22 -19.31
CA ILE A 20 13.67 16.53 -18.17
C ILE A 20 12.53 16.30 -17.17
N MET A 21 11.72 15.29 -17.46
CA MET A 21 10.87 14.68 -16.46
C MET A 21 11.83 13.96 -15.53
N ARG A 22 11.93 14.44 -14.29
CA ARG A 22 12.43 13.63 -13.19
C ARG A 22 11.61 12.34 -13.27
N SER A 23 12.25 11.26 -13.73
CA SER A 23 11.66 9.93 -13.72
C SER A 23 11.42 9.63 -12.26
N VAL A 24 10.24 9.98 -11.77
CA VAL A 24 9.70 9.40 -10.56
C VAL A 24 9.52 7.95 -10.97
N LYS A 25 10.50 7.13 -10.61
CA LYS A 25 10.35 5.68 -10.60
C LYS A 25 9.29 5.40 -9.57
N ASN A 26 8.02 5.58 -9.94
CA ASN A 26 6.95 4.94 -9.22
C ASN A 26 7.24 3.45 -9.40
N PRO A 27 7.46 2.68 -8.32
CA PRO A 27 7.45 1.23 -8.46
C PRO A 27 6.16 0.86 -9.18
N ALA A 28 6.21 -0.15 -10.04
CA ALA A 28 5.00 -0.63 -10.69
C ALA A 28 3.97 -0.91 -9.59
N CYS A 29 2.69 -0.60 -9.85
CA CYS A 29 1.63 -0.81 -8.87
C CYS A 29 1.51 -2.30 -8.42
N ASN A 30 2.18 -3.20 -9.14
CA ASN A 30 2.28 -4.64 -8.89
C ASN A 30 3.70 -5.09 -8.47
N ASP A 31 4.63 -4.18 -8.17
CA ASP A 31 5.90 -4.54 -7.56
C ASP A 31 5.65 -4.87 -6.08
N ASN A 32 5.14 -6.08 -5.83
CA ASN A 32 5.28 -6.73 -4.54
C ASN A 32 6.75 -7.14 -4.44
N ASP A 33 7.62 -6.18 -4.11
CA ASP A 33 9.04 -6.47 -3.84
C ASP A 33 9.08 -7.61 -2.83
N SER A 34 9.52 -8.77 -3.28
CA SER A 34 9.55 -10.00 -2.49
C SER A 34 10.73 -9.95 -1.53
N THR A 35 10.72 -8.95 -0.63
CA THR A 35 11.58 -8.96 0.54
C THR A 35 10.87 -9.80 1.60
N GLY A 36 11.31 -11.04 1.83
CA GLY A 36 10.65 -11.97 2.78
C GLY A 36 10.48 -11.44 4.22
N ASN A 37 11.15 -10.33 4.58
CA ASN A 37 10.91 -9.60 5.82
C ASN A 37 9.55 -8.86 5.81
N ILE A 38 9.15 -8.31 4.66
CA ILE A 38 7.84 -7.66 4.47
C ILE A 38 6.71 -8.66 4.64
N ASP A 39 6.86 -9.91 4.17
CA ASP A 39 5.84 -10.95 4.33
C ASP A 39 5.60 -11.28 5.81
N ALA A 40 6.65 -11.35 6.62
CA ALA A 40 6.53 -11.58 8.06
C ALA A 40 5.87 -10.40 8.78
N ILE A 41 6.23 -9.16 8.41
CA ILE A 41 5.61 -7.93 8.94
C ILE A 41 4.13 -7.89 8.57
N LEU A 42 3.81 -8.22 7.32
CA LEU A 42 2.43 -8.25 6.82
C LEU A 42 1.61 -9.31 7.52
N GLN A 43 2.16 -10.52 7.72
CA GLN A 43 1.47 -11.58 8.45
C GLN A 43 1.20 -11.18 9.90
N ALA A 44 2.17 -10.57 10.58
CA ALA A 44 2.00 -10.05 11.94
C ALA A 44 0.94 -8.94 11.99
N ALA A 45 0.97 -8.01 11.05
CA ALA A 45 -0.03 -6.94 10.92
C ALA A 45 -1.45 -7.50 10.73
N LEU A 46 -1.62 -8.45 9.81
CA LEU A 46 -2.92 -9.08 9.53
C LEU A 46 -3.44 -9.88 10.72
N ARG A 47 -2.55 -10.56 11.46
CA ARG A 47 -2.93 -11.27 12.69
C ARG A 47 -3.41 -10.29 13.75
N LEU A 48 -2.66 -9.22 14.00
CA LEU A 48 -3.04 -8.19 14.96
C LEU A 48 -4.36 -7.54 14.58
N PHE A 49 -4.58 -7.30 13.28
CA PHE A 49 -5.86 -6.82 12.76
C PHE A 49 -6.99 -7.82 12.97
N SER A 50 -6.78 -9.11 12.73
CA SER A 50 -7.82 -10.12 12.96
C SER A 50 -8.21 -10.24 14.43
N GLU A 51 -7.28 -10.00 15.35
CA GLU A 51 -7.49 -10.11 16.79
C GLU A 51 -8.10 -8.83 17.39
N GLN A 52 -7.69 -7.64 16.92
CA GLN A 52 -8.03 -6.34 17.52
C GLN A 52 -8.92 -5.45 16.63
N GLY A 53 -9.09 -5.80 15.35
CA GLY A 53 -9.82 -5.00 14.38
C GLY A 53 -9.21 -3.60 14.18
N ILE A 54 -10.06 -2.58 14.21
CA ILE A 54 -9.67 -1.17 13.97
C ILE A 54 -8.67 -0.67 15.03
N SER A 55 -8.69 -1.24 16.24
CA SER A 55 -7.77 -0.89 17.32
C SER A 55 -6.34 -1.41 17.12
N ALA A 56 -6.10 -2.27 16.11
CA ALA A 56 -4.78 -2.87 15.85
C ALA A 56 -3.68 -1.82 15.65
N ALA A 57 -3.97 -0.69 14.99
CA ALA A 57 -3.00 0.39 14.80
C ALA A 57 -2.59 1.05 16.12
N SER A 58 -3.54 1.22 17.05
CA SER A 58 -3.25 1.73 18.40
C SER A 58 -2.42 0.74 19.20
N HIS A 59 -2.71 -0.55 19.06
CA HIS A 59 -1.99 -1.61 19.77
C HIS A 59 -0.54 -1.73 19.28
N ALA A 60 -0.31 -1.69 17.96
CA ALA A 60 1.03 -1.67 17.38
C ALA A 60 1.83 -0.42 17.81
N ARG A 61 1.14 0.71 18.01
CA ARG A 61 1.76 1.95 18.50
C ARG A 61 2.23 1.84 19.95
N HIS A 62 1.44 1.23 20.84
CA HIS A 62 1.88 0.98 22.22
C HIS A 62 3.14 0.11 22.25
N HIS A 63 3.20 -0.97 21.46
CA HIS A 63 4.41 -1.81 21.38
C HIS A 63 5.63 -1.07 20.84
N LEU A 64 5.43 -0.13 19.91
CA LEU A 64 6.49 0.74 19.43
C LEU A 64 6.99 1.69 20.53
N GLU A 65 6.09 2.27 21.31
CA GLU A 65 6.41 3.14 22.44
C GLU A 65 7.16 2.36 23.54
N ASP A 66 6.71 1.15 23.87
CA ASP A 66 7.41 0.27 24.81
C ASP A 66 8.82 -0.10 24.33
N ALA A 67 8.99 -0.47 23.05
CA ALA A 67 10.30 -0.74 22.48
C ALA A 67 11.21 0.49 22.48
N PHE A 68 10.64 1.68 22.25
CA PHE A 68 11.36 2.95 22.34
C PHE A 68 11.84 3.23 23.77
N PHE A 69 11.00 3.02 24.78
CA PHE A 69 11.38 3.19 26.18
C PHE A 69 12.38 2.14 26.66
N ALA A 70 12.31 0.91 26.12
CA ALA A 70 13.26 -0.16 26.41
C ALA A 70 14.63 0.03 25.72
N GLY A 71 14.73 0.95 24.75
CA GLY A 71 15.94 1.15 23.94
C GLY A 71 16.18 0.01 22.94
N ASP A 72 15.16 -0.78 22.60
CA ASP A 72 15.25 -1.87 21.63
C ASP A 72 15.07 -1.31 20.21
N GLU A 73 16.18 -1.01 19.54
CA GLU A 73 16.18 -0.50 18.18
C GLU A 73 15.60 -1.49 17.16
N GLU A 74 15.77 -2.80 17.36
CA GLU A 74 15.25 -3.82 16.44
C GLU A 74 13.73 -3.95 16.59
N GLY A 75 13.25 -4.03 17.83
CA GLY A 75 11.82 -4.01 18.15
C GLY A 75 11.14 -2.73 17.66
N PHE A 76 11.78 -1.58 17.86
CA PHE A 76 11.27 -0.30 17.37
C PHE A 76 11.12 -0.28 15.84
N ARG A 77 12.14 -0.74 15.11
CA ARG A 77 12.10 -0.81 13.64
C ARG A 77 11.03 -1.78 13.15
N TRP A 78 10.87 -2.92 13.82
CA TRP A 78 9.83 -3.91 13.52
C TRP A 78 8.43 -3.33 13.68
N TRP A 79 8.11 -2.78 14.86
CA TRP A 79 6.78 -2.23 15.14
C TRP A 79 6.48 -0.97 14.31
N SER A 80 7.50 -0.21 13.92
CA SER A 80 7.35 0.93 13.00
C SER A 80 6.90 0.46 11.62
N ALA A 81 7.47 -0.65 11.13
CA ALA A 81 7.07 -1.24 9.86
C ALA A 81 5.65 -1.84 9.91
N VAL A 82 5.28 -2.50 11.01
CA VAL A 82 3.91 -2.99 11.24
C VAL A 82 2.90 -1.83 11.26
N CYS A 83 3.19 -0.73 11.96
CA CYS A 83 2.33 0.45 11.96
C CYS A 83 2.13 1.04 10.55
N ARG A 84 3.21 1.15 9.76
CA ARG A 84 3.16 1.71 8.40
C ARG A 84 2.39 0.83 7.42
N THR A 85 2.50 -0.49 7.55
CA THR A 85 1.76 -1.43 6.70
C THR A 85 0.26 -1.38 6.99
N LEU A 86 -0.13 -1.31 8.27
CA LEU A 86 -1.53 -1.13 8.67
C LEU A 86 -2.10 0.21 8.18
N ASP A 87 -1.40 1.32 8.40
CA ASP A 87 -1.87 2.66 7.99
C ASP A 87 -2.06 2.78 6.47
N ARG A 88 -1.10 2.25 5.70
CA ARG A 88 -1.21 2.19 4.24
C ARG A 88 -2.47 1.45 3.80
N GLN A 89 -2.76 0.29 4.42
CA GLN A 89 -3.94 -0.48 4.05
C GLN A 89 -5.25 0.22 4.46
N ILE A 90 -5.33 0.77 5.67
CA ILE A 90 -6.51 1.53 6.13
C ILE A 90 -6.78 2.72 5.20
N ASN A 91 -5.75 3.45 4.80
CA ASN A 91 -5.88 4.56 3.86
C ASN A 91 -6.38 4.08 2.49
N THR A 92 -5.88 2.96 1.97
CA THR A 92 -6.37 2.39 0.70
C THR A 92 -7.82 1.92 0.78
N LEU A 93 -8.23 1.29 1.88
CA LEU A 93 -9.61 0.83 2.09
C LEU A 93 -10.58 2.02 2.16
N CYS A 94 -10.27 3.00 3.01
CA CYS A 94 -11.09 4.20 3.21
C CYS A 94 -11.18 5.05 1.91
N SER A 95 -10.10 5.13 1.14
CA SER A 95 -10.08 5.80 -0.17
C SER A 95 -10.88 5.06 -1.26
N SER A 96 -11.07 3.74 -1.12
CA SER A 96 -11.84 2.92 -2.06
C SER A 96 -13.35 3.01 -1.82
N GLU A 97 -13.78 3.15 -0.56
CA GLU A 97 -15.20 3.31 -0.20
C GLU A 97 -15.80 4.63 -0.71
N SER A 98 -14.99 5.70 -0.74
CA SER A 98 -15.42 7.01 -1.26
C SER A 98 -15.74 7.02 -2.76
N LYS A 99 -15.33 6.00 -3.54
CA LYS A 99 -15.59 5.94 -4.98
C LYS A 99 -16.91 5.25 -5.35
N LYS A 100 -17.72 4.81 -4.37
CA LYS A 100 -18.90 3.97 -4.59
C LYS A 100 -20.24 4.71 -4.50
N VAL A 101 -20.27 6.04 -4.67
CA VAL A 101 -21.54 6.77 -4.80
C VAL A 101 -22.06 6.61 -6.24
N PRO A 102 -23.12 5.82 -6.50
CA PRO A 102 -23.71 5.79 -7.83
C PRO A 102 -24.32 7.14 -8.15
N LYS A 103 -23.98 7.68 -9.32
CA LYS A 103 -24.64 8.86 -9.89
C LYS A 103 -26.15 8.58 -9.94
N PRO A 104 -27.02 9.46 -9.41
CA PRO A 104 -28.45 9.24 -9.49
C PRO A 104 -28.86 9.14 -10.97
N ALA A 105 -29.61 8.09 -11.29
CA ALA A 105 -30.21 7.93 -12.61
C ALA A 105 -31.22 9.06 -12.80
N GLU A 106 -30.90 10.02 -13.65
CA GLU A 106 -31.88 10.98 -14.18
C GLU A 106 -32.86 10.19 -15.07
N ILE A 107 -34.15 10.23 -14.70
CA ILE A 107 -35.31 9.77 -15.47
C ILE A 107 -35.79 10.95 -16.31
#